data_AF-A0A101SP76-F1
#
_entry.id   AF-A0A101SP76-F1
#
_cell.length_a   1.000
_cell.length_b   1.000
_cell.length_c   1.000
_cell.angle_alpha   90.00
_cell.angle_beta   90.00
_cell.angle_gamma   90.00
#
_symmetry.space_group_name_H-M   'P 1'
#
loop_
_entity.id
_entity.type
_entity.pdbx_description
1 polymer ?
#
loop_
_entity_poly.entity_id
_entity_poly.type
_entity_poly.pdbx_seq_one_letter_code
_entity_poly.pdbx_strand_id
1 'polypeptide(L)'
;MTSGTTADPKLNADVRWDDFDPQAYIGRNYLHMQAVDKEIVSRVRDHFSDHFRGSGRVPSGIDVGAGPNLYPALAMLPWCDRITLLERSARNLAYLGGQVAEYDPHWDQFWDVLCEDPAYAELDVTPRVRFKEAVQQPEPGSLFDLCADTRRWDLGTMFFVAESITTSLDEFQRGVGCFMSALNPGAPFAAAFMEHSRGYRVGEVDFPATREIDDEKVESALAPFTQDMKMYHFDDPGHLVRDGYEGMILVCGRRKE
;
A
#
# COMPACT_ATOMS: atom_id res chain seq x y z
N MET A 1 31.33 28.80 8.34
CA MET A 1 31.07 27.36 8.18
C MET A 1 30.29 26.90 9.40
N THR A 2 28.97 26.92 9.32
CA THR A 2 28.09 26.39 10.38
C THR A 2 27.88 24.92 10.11
N SER A 3 28.51 24.08 10.93
CA SER A 3 28.27 22.65 11.02
C SER A 3 26.79 22.42 11.36
N GLY A 4 26.00 22.08 10.35
CA GLY A 4 24.64 21.60 10.57
C GLY A 4 24.70 20.26 11.29
N THR A 5 24.21 20.22 12.51
CA THR A 5 23.92 18.97 13.20
C THR A 5 22.87 18.24 12.36
N THR A 6 23.27 17.21 11.62
CA THR A 6 22.33 16.27 11.03
C THR A 6 21.61 15.60 12.20
N ALA A 7 20.34 15.92 12.40
CA ALA A 7 19.51 15.21 13.37
C ALA A 7 19.56 13.71 13.06
N ASP A 8 19.61 12.87 14.10
CA ASP A 8 19.57 11.42 13.92
C ASP A 8 18.31 11.03 13.13
N PRO A 9 18.39 10.04 12.22
CA PRO A 9 17.23 9.62 11.44
C PRO A 9 16.13 9.11 12.36
N LYS A 10 14.88 9.53 12.11
CA LYS A 10 13.71 9.03 12.84
C LYS A 10 13.32 7.68 12.26
N LEU A 11 13.48 6.61 13.03
CA LEU A 11 13.15 5.26 12.59
C LEU A 11 11.68 4.93 12.84
N ASN A 12 11.15 3.89 12.19
CA ASN A 12 9.77 3.47 12.36
C ASN A 12 9.41 3.11 13.82
N ALA A 13 10.38 2.55 14.56
CA ALA A 13 10.19 2.23 15.96
C ALA A 13 10.02 3.47 16.86
N ASP A 14 10.50 4.63 16.42
CA ASP A 14 10.47 5.89 17.17
C ASP A 14 9.18 6.69 16.95
N VAL A 15 8.35 6.28 15.98
CA VAL A 15 7.11 6.96 15.63
C VAL A 15 5.97 6.51 16.54
N ARG A 16 5.24 7.47 17.10
CA ARG A 16 4.04 7.25 17.90
C ARG A 16 2.82 6.99 17.00
N TRP A 17 2.77 5.82 16.38
CA TRP A 17 1.72 5.44 15.43
C TRP A 17 0.30 5.49 15.99
N ASP A 18 0.13 5.36 17.31
CA ASP A 18 -1.19 5.46 17.95
C ASP A 18 -1.70 6.90 18.11
N ASP A 19 -0.88 7.91 17.75
CA ASP A 19 -1.33 9.30 17.63
C ASP A 19 -1.93 9.58 16.24
N PHE A 20 -1.88 8.63 15.30
CA PHE A 20 -2.47 8.76 13.96
C PHE A 20 -4.00 8.83 14.03
N ASP A 21 -4.58 9.85 13.39
CA ASP A 21 -6.04 10.00 13.30
C ASP A 21 -6.57 9.45 11.96
N PRO A 22 -7.16 8.24 11.93
CA PRO A 22 -7.65 7.64 10.70
C PRO A 22 -8.76 8.47 10.06
N GLN A 23 -9.63 9.11 10.83
CA GLN A 23 -10.75 9.88 10.30
C GLN A 23 -10.27 11.16 9.63
N ALA A 24 -9.30 11.86 10.25
CA ALA A 24 -8.67 13.02 9.63
C ALA A 24 -7.94 12.63 8.32
N TYR A 25 -7.29 11.47 8.29
CA TYR A 25 -6.59 10.99 7.11
C TYR A 25 -7.57 10.61 5.97
N ILE A 26 -8.62 9.86 6.27
CA ILE A 26 -9.69 9.52 5.29
C ILE A 26 -10.35 10.79 4.76
N GLY A 27 -10.67 11.73 5.66
CA GLY A 27 -11.29 13.01 5.34
C GLY A 27 -10.52 13.78 4.28
N ARG A 28 -9.20 13.73 4.35
CA ARG A 28 -8.30 14.41 3.42
C ARG A 28 -8.04 13.63 2.14
N ASN A 29 -7.88 12.31 2.23
CA ASN A 29 -7.31 11.52 1.14
C ASN A 29 -8.33 10.64 0.39
N TYR A 30 -9.41 10.19 1.04
CA TYR A 30 -10.23 9.08 0.53
C TYR A 30 -11.75 9.33 0.51
N LEU A 31 -12.26 10.40 1.13
CA LEU A 31 -13.69 10.75 0.98
C LEU A 31 -14.05 11.08 -0.47
N HIS A 32 -13.12 11.70 -1.19
CA HIS A 32 -13.22 11.98 -2.61
C HIS A 32 -11.99 11.44 -3.31
N MET A 33 -12.19 10.59 -4.31
CA MET A 33 -11.13 9.99 -5.10
C MET A 33 -10.40 11.07 -5.87
N GLN A 34 -9.08 11.01 -5.76
CA GLN A 34 -8.19 11.91 -6.46
C GLN A 34 -7.84 11.32 -7.83
N ALA A 35 -7.41 12.18 -8.75
CA ALA A 35 -7.00 11.74 -10.08
C ALA A 35 -5.86 10.70 -10.00
N VAL A 36 -4.87 10.92 -9.12
CA VAL A 36 -3.75 10.00 -8.94
C VAL A 36 -4.18 8.65 -8.37
N ASP A 37 -5.12 8.63 -7.41
CA ASP A 37 -5.64 7.36 -6.87
C ASP A 37 -6.40 6.59 -7.95
N LYS A 38 -7.18 7.28 -8.79
CA LYS A 38 -7.87 6.64 -9.93
C LYS A 38 -6.86 5.99 -10.88
N GLU A 39 -5.78 6.69 -11.22
CA GLU A 39 -4.73 6.12 -12.07
C GLU A 39 -4.05 4.92 -11.42
N ILE A 40 -3.65 5.03 -10.15
CA ILE A 40 -3.03 3.94 -9.39
C ILE A 40 -3.94 2.71 -9.38
N VAL A 41 -5.21 2.85 -8.98
CA VAL A 41 -6.16 1.74 -8.92
C VAL A 41 -6.40 1.12 -10.29
N SER A 42 -6.43 1.92 -11.36
CA SER A 42 -6.59 1.43 -12.73
C SER A 42 -5.38 0.59 -13.17
N ARG A 43 -4.16 1.03 -12.88
CA ARG A 43 -2.92 0.28 -13.21
C ARG A 43 -2.81 -1.03 -12.43
N VAL A 44 -3.20 -1.00 -11.15
CA VAL A 44 -3.20 -2.19 -10.27
C VAL A 44 -4.24 -3.20 -10.74
N ARG A 45 -5.45 -2.73 -11.07
CA ARG A 45 -6.52 -3.54 -11.68
C ARG A 45 -6.00 -4.30 -12.89
N ASP A 46 -5.47 -3.56 -13.86
CA ASP A 46 -4.98 -4.13 -15.12
C ASP A 46 -3.85 -5.14 -14.87
N HIS A 47 -2.91 -4.82 -13.97
CA HIS A 47 -1.81 -5.71 -13.61
C HIS A 47 -2.27 -7.05 -13.02
N PHE A 48 -3.20 -7.02 -12.06
CA PHE A 48 -3.73 -8.25 -11.47
C PHE A 48 -4.65 -9.00 -12.45
N SER A 49 -5.52 -8.31 -13.18
CA SER A 49 -6.36 -8.94 -14.22
C SER A 49 -5.52 -9.64 -15.29
N ASP A 50 -4.42 -9.03 -15.73
CA ASP A 50 -3.51 -9.64 -16.70
C ASP A 50 -2.76 -10.84 -16.13
N HIS A 51 -2.32 -10.77 -14.87
CA HIS A 51 -1.65 -11.89 -14.21
C HIS A 51 -2.58 -13.11 -14.07
N PHE A 52 -3.81 -12.89 -13.61
CA PHE A 52 -4.77 -13.96 -13.33
C PHE A 52 -5.68 -14.31 -14.52
N ARG A 53 -5.43 -13.76 -15.70
CA ARG A 53 -6.25 -14.02 -16.89
C ARG A 53 -6.30 -15.52 -17.19
N GLY A 54 -7.49 -16.09 -17.11
CA GLY A 54 -7.72 -17.53 -17.32
C GLY A 54 -7.22 -18.44 -16.19
N SER A 55 -6.81 -17.87 -15.07
CA SER A 55 -6.42 -18.58 -13.84
C SER A 55 -7.49 -18.43 -12.77
N GLY A 56 -7.48 -19.31 -11.77
CA GLY A 56 -8.36 -19.24 -10.61
C GLY A 56 -7.83 -18.31 -9.52
N ARG A 57 -8.51 -18.32 -8.37
CA ARG A 57 -8.07 -17.64 -7.15
C ARG A 57 -6.82 -18.28 -6.57
N VAL A 58 -6.04 -17.47 -5.87
CA VAL A 58 -4.93 -17.89 -5.02
C VAL A 58 -5.33 -17.94 -3.55
N PRO A 59 -4.69 -18.78 -2.73
CA PRO A 59 -5.05 -18.95 -1.33
C PRO A 59 -4.96 -17.67 -0.49
N SER A 60 -3.97 -16.80 -0.75
CA SER A 60 -3.65 -15.72 0.19
C SER A 60 -3.12 -14.44 -0.46
N GLY A 61 -3.62 -13.30 -0.01
CA GLY A 61 -3.11 -11.97 -0.30
C GLY A 61 -2.78 -11.18 0.97
N ILE A 62 -1.89 -10.20 0.86
CA ILE A 62 -1.53 -9.28 1.96
C ILE A 62 -1.48 -7.83 1.48
N ASP A 63 -2.07 -6.93 2.26
CA ASP A 63 -1.82 -5.50 2.19
C ASP A 63 -0.99 -5.08 3.41
N VAL A 64 0.23 -4.60 3.16
CA VAL A 64 1.20 -4.30 4.21
C VAL A 64 1.19 -2.82 4.53
N GLY A 65 0.96 -2.50 5.81
CA GLY A 65 0.82 -1.12 6.29
C GLY A 65 -0.45 -0.47 5.74
N ALA A 66 -1.57 -1.19 5.81
CA ALA A 66 -2.83 -0.81 5.18
C ALA A 66 -3.33 0.59 5.62
N GLY A 67 -2.95 1.05 6.81
CA GLY A 67 -3.45 2.30 7.37
C GLY A 67 -4.98 2.29 7.40
N PRO A 68 -5.65 3.43 7.20
CA PRO A 68 -7.10 3.47 7.02
C PRO A 68 -7.53 3.33 5.54
N ASN A 69 -6.70 2.72 4.67
CA ASN A 69 -6.98 2.57 3.24
C ASN A 69 -7.54 1.18 2.92
N LEU A 70 -8.60 1.10 2.10
CA LEU A 70 -9.18 -0.18 1.67
C LEU A 70 -8.97 -0.49 0.19
N TYR A 71 -8.61 0.48 -0.66
CA TYR A 71 -8.58 0.23 -2.10
C TYR A 71 -7.54 -0.81 -2.55
N PRO A 72 -6.37 -0.99 -1.88
CA PRO A 72 -5.47 -2.09 -2.25
C PRO A 72 -6.13 -3.45 -2.01
N ALA A 73 -6.84 -3.61 -0.89
CA ALA A 73 -7.59 -4.83 -0.58
C ALA A 73 -8.76 -5.07 -1.53
N LEU A 74 -9.46 -4.00 -1.95
CA LEU A 74 -10.52 -4.10 -2.97
C LEU A 74 -9.97 -4.67 -4.29
N ALA A 75 -8.78 -4.24 -4.72
CA ALA A 75 -8.14 -4.74 -5.94
C ALA A 75 -7.78 -6.24 -5.87
N MET A 76 -7.65 -6.81 -4.67
CA MET A 76 -7.34 -8.23 -4.48
C MET A 76 -8.58 -9.15 -4.46
N LEU A 77 -9.79 -8.59 -4.38
CA LEU A 77 -11.02 -9.36 -4.10
C LEU A 77 -11.33 -10.47 -5.13
N PRO A 78 -11.18 -10.28 -6.45
CA PRO A 78 -11.46 -11.38 -7.38
C PRO A 78 -10.45 -12.53 -7.26
N TRP A 79 -9.25 -12.24 -6.74
CA TRP A 79 -8.07 -13.07 -6.89
C TRP A 79 -7.68 -13.86 -5.63
N CYS A 80 -7.98 -13.39 -4.42
CA CYS A 80 -7.48 -14.00 -3.19
C CYS A 80 -8.58 -14.64 -2.35
N ASP A 81 -8.45 -15.90 -1.94
CA ASP A 81 -9.41 -16.52 -1.01
C ASP A 81 -9.41 -15.83 0.36
N ARG A 82 -8.23 -15.46 0.86
CA ARG A 82 -8.04 -14.72 2.11
C ARG A 82 -7.13 -13.53 1.91
N ILE A 83 -7.49 -12.39 2.48
CA ILE A 83 -6.70 -11.16 2.46
C ILE A 83 -6.32 -10.79 3.89
N THR A 84 -5.04 -10.53 4.11
CA THR A 84 -4.48 -10.05 5.38
C THR A 84 -4.27 -8.54 5.27
N LEU A 85 -4.79 -7.78 6.23
CA LEU A 85 -4.46 -6.36 6.38
C LEU A 85 -3.47 -6.24 7.55
N LEU A 86 -2.20 -5.97 7.27
CA LEU A 86 -1.17 -5.80 8.30
C LEU A 86 -1.07 -4.31 8.66
N GLU A 87 -1.24 -3.98 9.94
CA GLU A 87 -1.22 -2.59 10.39
C GLU A 87 -0.62 -2.44 11.79
N ARG A 88 0.11 -1.34 12.01
CA ARG A 88 0.84 -1.09 13.26
C ARG A 88 0.04 -0.28 14.27
N SER A 89 -0.69 0.74 13.82
CA SER A 89 -1.44 1.64 14.70
C SER A 89 -2.69 0.96 15.25
N ALA A 90 -2.86 0.97 16.58
CA ALA A 90 -4.07 0.47 17.23
C ALA A 90 -5.34 1.20 16.75
N ARG A 91 -5.22 2.49 16.39
CA ARG A 91 -6.33 3.28 15.86
C ARG A 91 -6.72 2.87 14.44
N ASN A 92 -5.74 2.64 13.57
CA ASN A 92 -6.00 2.14 12.22
C ASN A 92 -6.56 0.72 12.27
N LEU A 93 -6.02 -0.16 13.12
CA LEU A 93 -6.56 -1.51 13.36
C LEU A 93 -8.03 -1.48 13.78
N ALA A 94 -8.38 -0.59 14.72
CA ALA A 94 -9.77 -0.43 15.15
C ALA A 94 -10.68 0.07 14.02
N TYR A 95 -10.22 1.03 13.21
CA TYR A 95 -10.94 1.49 12.03
C TYR A 95 -11.14 0.35 11.02
N LEU A 96 -10.06 -0.31 10.58
CA LEU A 96 -10.09 -1.40 9.62
C LEU A 96 -11.00 -2.55 10.09
N GLY A 97 -10.93 -2.90 11.38
CA GLY A 97 -11.79 -3.94 11.97
C GLY A 97 -13.27 -3.60 11.87
N GLY A 98 -13.62 -2.31 11.98
CA GLY A 98 -14.97 -1.80 11.75
C GLY A 98 -15.45 -1.92 10.29
N GLN A 99 -14.51 -1.94 9.32
CA GLN A 99 -14.83 -2.02 7.89
C GLN A 99 -15.03 -3.46 7.39
N VAL A 100 -14.56 -4.48 8.12
CA VAL A 100 -14.60 -5.89 7.66
C VAL A 100 -16.03 -6.40 7.43
N ALA A 101 -16.95 -6.07 8.34
CA ALA A 101 -18.33 -6.56 8.23
C ALA A 101 -19.09 -5.87 7.09
N GLU A 102 -18.87 -4.57 6.92
CA GLU A 102 -19.49 -3.71 5.92
C GLU A 102 -18.68 -2.43 5.83
N TYR A 103 -17.94 -2.25 4.73
CA TYR A 103 -17.14 -1.04 4.53
C TYR A 103 -18.01 0.16 4.13
N ASP A 104 -17.54 1.36 4.45
CA ASP A 104 -18.26 2.61 4.25
C ASP A 104 -18.53 2.93 2.76
N PRO A 105 -19.66 3.57 2.40
CA PRO A 105 -20.04 3.85 1.01
C PRO A 105 -19.04 4.66 0.17
N HIS A 106 -18.21 5.49 0.79
CA HIS A 106 -17.23 6.27 0.03
C HIS A 106 -16.18 5.38 -0.64
N TRP A 107 -15.99 4.13 -0.22
CA TRP A 107 -15.09 3.20 -0.91
C TRP A 107 -15.63 2.70 -2.25
N ASP A 108 -16.93 2.83 -2.51
CA ASP A 108 -17.57 2.37 -3.75
C ASP A 108 -16.98 3.08 -4.99
N GLN A 109 -16.51 4.33 -4.86
CA GLN A 109 -15.87 5.05 -5.97
C GLN A 109 -14.59 4.38 -6.49
N PHE A 110 -13.84 3.69 -5.62
CA PHE A 110 -12.65 2.93 -6.02
C PHE A 110 -13.06 1.58 -6.62
N TRP A 111 -14.11 0.96 -6.08
CA TRP A 111 -14.69 -0.26 -6.64
C TRP A 111 -15.25 -0.03 -8.05
N ASP A 112 -15.87 1.12 -8.32
CA ASP A 112 -16.39 1.47 -9.64
C ASP A 112 -15.28 1.53 -10.70
N VAL A 113 -14.08 2.01 -10.33
CA VAL A 113 -12.90 1.98 -11.22
C VAL A 113 -12.43 0.56 -11.46
N LEU A 114 -12.44 -0.30 -10.44
CA LEU A 114 -12.10 -1.71 -10.58
C LEU A 114 -13.07 -2.44 -11.52
N CYS A 115 -14.37 -2.15 -11.43
CA CYS A 115 -15.43 -2.69 -12.28
C CYS A 115 -15.34 -2.32 -13.76
N GLU A 116 -14.43 -1.45 -14.18
CA GLU A 116 -14.19 -1.28 -15.63
C GLU A 116 -13.53 -2.54 -16.25
N ASP A 117 -12.98 -3.46 -15.44
CA ASP A 117 -12.54 -4.79 -15.88
C ASP A 117 -13.57 -5.88 -15.52
N PRO A 118 -13.89 -6.82 -16.44
CA PRO A 118 -14.89 -7.87 -16.23
C PRO A 118 -14.65 -8.73 -14.99
N ALA A 119 -13.39 -8.97 -14.59
CA ALA A 119 -13.10 -9.81 -13.43
C ALA A 119 -13.67 -9.25 -12.10
N TYR A 120 -13.89 -7.94 -12.04
CA TYR A 120 -14.49 -7.26 -10.90
C TYR A 120 -15.99 -7.07 -11.11
N ALA A 121 -16.41 -6.65 -12.31
CA ALA A 121 -17.82 -6.37 -12.63
C ALA A 121 -18.71 -7.62 -12.60
N GLU A 122 -18.15 -8.79 -12.94
CA GLU A 122 -18.86 -10.05 -13.07
C GLU A 122 -18.77 -10.93 -11.81
N LEU A 123 -18.37 -10.37 -10.66
CA LEU A 123 -18.44 -11.11 -9.39
C LEU A 123 -19.87 -11.53 -9.07
N ASP A 124 -20.04 -12.81 -8.71
CA ASP A 124 -21.35 -13.41 -8.38
C ASP A 124 -22.03 -12.80 -7.13
N VAL A 125 -21.28 -12.01 -6.34
CA VAL A 125 -21.73 -11.37 -5.11
C VAL A 125 -21.34 -9.90 -5.10
N THR A 126 -22.06 -9.09 -4.33
CA THR A 126 -21.70 -7.67 -4.13
C THR A 126 -20.28 -7.53 -3.54
N PRO A 127 -19.56 -6.43 -3.80
CA PRO A 127 -18.21 -6.23 -3.27
C PRO A 127 -18.13 -6.28 -1.75
N ARG A 128 -19.16 -5.80 -1.03
CA ARG A 128 -19.23 -5.86 0.44
C ARG A 128 -19.29 -7.30 0.97
N VAL A 129 -20.12 -8.13 0.35
CA VAL A 129 -20.19 -9.58 0.68
C VAL A 129 -18.84 -10.22 0.41
N ARG A 130 -18.26 -9.93 -0.76
CA ARG A 130 -16.95 -10.48 -1.14
C ARG A 130 -15.85 -10.05 -0.18
N PHE A 131 -15.83 -8.77 0.21
CA PHE A 131 -14.87 -8.20 1.14
C PHE A 131 -14.98 -8.87 2.50
N LYS A 132 -16.18 -9.01 3.05
CA LYS A 132 -16.42 -9.70 4.32
C LYS A 132 -15.96 -11.17 4.32
N GLU A 133 -16.08 -11.84 3.18
CA GLU A 133 -15.63 -13.23 3.02
C GLU A 133 -14.11 -13.36 2.90
N ALA A 134 -13.47 -12.47 2.13
CA ALA A 134 -12.03 -12.54 1.84
C ALA A 134 -11.18 -11.95 2.97
N VAL A 135 -11.58 -10.78 3.46
CA VAL A 135 -10.76 -9.94 4.33
C VAL A 135 -10.87 -10.44 5.76
N GLN A 136 -9.70 -10.77 6.32
CA GLN A 136 -9.60 -11.22 7.70
C GLN A 136 -9.66 -10.04 8.67
N GLN A 137 -9.83 -10.32 9.96
CA GLN A 137 -9.59 -9.31 10.97
C GLN A 137 -8.16 -8.75 10.82
N PRO A 138 -7.98 -7.41 10.86
CA PRO A 138 -6.66 -6.81 10.68
C PRO A 138 -5.64 -7.36 11.67
N GLU A 139 -4.45 -7.67 11.18
CA GLU A 139 -3.36 -8.23 11.98
C GLU A 139 -2.47 -7.11 12.51
N PRO A 140 -2.24 -7.03 13.84
CA PRO A 140 -1.29 -6.09 14.39
C PRO A 140 0.13 -6.51 14.01
N GLY A 141 0.90 -5.59 13.42
CA GLY A 141 2.30 -5.84 13.13
C GLY A 141 2.96 -4.74 12.32
N SER A 142 4.27 -4.88 12.16
CA SER A 142 5.12 -3.98 11.40
C SER A 142 5.60 -4.65 10.11
N LEU A 143 5.85 -3.85 9.07
CA LEU A 143 6.54 -4.28 7.86
C LEU A 143 7.82 -5.10 8.17
N PHE A 144 8.58 -4.71 9.19
CA PHE A 144 9.81 -5.39 9.59
C PHE A 144 9.60 -6.75 10.26
N ASP A 145 8.42 -7.02 10.80
CA ASP A 145 8.11 -8.33 11.40
C ASP A 145 8.01 -9.41 10.32
N LEU A 146 7.63 -9.04 9.09
CA LEU A 146 7.58 -9.94 7.94
C LEU A 146 8.95 -10.53 7.57
N CYS A 147 10.05 -9.85 7.90
CA CYS A 147 11.39 -10.41 7.71
C CYS A 147 11.65 -11.65 8.58
N ALA A 148 10.99 -11.77 9.73
CA ALA A 148 11.11 -12.91 10.63
C ALA A 148 9.97 -13.92 10.48
N ASP A 149 8.91 -13.57 9.75
CA ASP A 149 7.76 -14.44 9.52
C ASP A 149 8.11 -15.54 8.50
N THR A 150 7.56 -16.74 8.72
CA THR A 150 7.66 -17.88 7.81
C THR A 150 6.47 -17.98 6.85
N ARG A 151 5.36 -17.27 7.13
CA ARG A 151 4.21 -17.17 6.24
C ARG A 151 4.61 -16.49 4.94
N ARG A 152 4.00 -16.93 3.85
CA ARG A 152 4.17 -16.35 2.53
C ARG A 152 2.82 -16.15 1.89
N TRP A 153 2.67 -15.07 1.12
CA TRP A 153 1.44 -14.70 0.44
C TRP A 153 1.59 -14.80 -1.07
N ASP A 154 0.50 -15.15 -1.74
CA ASP A 154 0.45 -15.39 -3.17
C ASP A 154 0.21 -14.11 -3.99
N LEU A 155 -0.14 -13.01 -3.31
CA LEU A 155 -0.35 -11.68 -3.89
C LEU A 155 -0.06 -10.62 -2.82
N GLY A 156 0.62 -9.53 -3.18
CA GLY A 156 0.98 -8.47 -2.22
C GLY A 156 0.71 -7.04 -2.67
N THR A 157 0.28 -6.19 -1.74
CA THR A 157 0.28 -4.73 -1.88
C THR A 157 1.03 -4.05 -0.73
N MET A 158 1.70 -2.93 -1.01
CA MET A 158 2.32 -2.05 0.00
C MET A 158 2.28 -0.60 -0.49
N PHE A 159 1.35 0.21 0.02
CA PHE A 159 1.05 1.52 -0.56
C PHE A 159 1.40 2.64 0.42
N PHE A 160 2.40 3.43 0.06
CA PHE A 160 2.89 4.59 0.83
C PHE A 160 3.35 4.23 2.24
N VAL A 161 4.17 3.17 2.37
CA VAL A 161 4.58 2.60 3.66
C VAL A 161 6.07 2.69 3.86
N ALA A 162 6.87 1.95 3.11
CA ALA A 162 8.30 1.79 3.38
C ALA A 162 9.05 3.14 3.45
N GLU A 163 8.63 4.12 2.65
CA GLU A 163 9.18 5.46 2.63
C GLU A 163 8.54 6.42 3.62
N SER A 164 7.32 6.13 4.07
CA SER A 164 6.49 7.01 4.90
C SER A 164 6.47 6.61 6.39
N ILE A 165 7.25 5.59 6.77
CA ILE A 165 7.40 5.14 8.17
C ILE A 165 8.72 5.56 8.81
N THR A 166 9.65 6.16 8.05
CA THR A 166 11.02 6.45 8.49
C THR A 166 11.57 7.67 7.77
N THR A 167 12.68 8.24 8.26
CA THR A 167 13.53 9.16 7.49
C THR A 167 14.86 8.51 7.07
N SER A 168 15.03 7.21 7.29
CA SER A 168 16.23 6.45 6.97
C SER A 168 16.07 5.71 5.63
N LEU A 169 17.02 5.93 4.72
CA LEU A 169 17.09 5.17 3.46
C LEU A 169 17.37 3.68 3.70
N ASP A 170 18.19 3.34 4.70
CA ASP A 170 18.50 1.95 5.05
C ASP A 170 17.24 1.22 5.55
N GLU A 171 16.42 1.89 6.35
CA GLU A 171 15.18 1.31 6.86
C GLU A 171 14.11 1.18 5.74
N PHE A 172 14.08 2.11 4.79
CA PHE A 172 13.30 1.97 3.55
C PHE A 172 13.71 0.71 2.77
N GLN A 173 15.01 0.55 2.47
CA GLN A 173 15.53 -0.60 1.71
C GLN A 173 15.25 -1.92 2.41
N ARG A 174 15.45 -1.96 3.74
CA ARG A 174 15.10 -3.12 4.56
C ARG A 174 13.60 -3.40 4.50
N GLY A 175 12.75 -2.37 4.57
CA GLY A 175 11.31 -2.49 4.51
C GLY A 175 10.85 -3.13 3.21
N VAL A 176 11.34 -2.62 2.07
CA VAL A 176 11.10 -3.22 0.74
C VAL A 176 11.55 -4.68 0.71
N GLY A 177 12.73 -4.99 1.26
CA GLY A 177 13.23 -6.35 1.37
C GLY A 177 12.32 -7.28 2.20
N CYS A 178 11.75 -6.79 3.31
CA CYS A 178 10.81 -7.57 4.12
C CYS A 178 9.50 -7.84 3.38
N PHE A 179 8.94 -6.83 2.69
CA PHE A 179 7.75 -7.00 1.86
C PHE A 179 7.98 -8.05 0.77
N MET A 180 9.05 -7.91 -0.01
CA MET A 180 9.38 -8.84 -1.09
C MET A 180 9.71 -10.25 -0.59
N SER A 181 10.25 -10.37 0.62
CA SER A 181 10.53 -11.67 1.24
C SER A 181 9.27 -12.36 1.77
N ALA A 182 8.19 -11.61 2.01
CA ALA A 182 6.90 -12.14 2.45
C ALA A 182 6.10 -12.76 1.29
N LEU A 183 6.46 -12.50 0.04
CA LEU A 183 5.72 -13.03 -1.11
C LEU A 183 6.28 -14.38 -1.58
N ASN A 184 5.38 -15.28 -1.99
CA ASN A 184 5.77 -16.51 -2.66
C ASN A 184 6.51 -16.20 -3.97
N PRO A 185 7.46 -17.06 -4.40
CA PRO A 185 8.01 -16.96 -5.75
C PRO A 185 6.90 -16.91 -6.81
N GLY A 186 7.04 -16.03 -7.79
CA GLY A 186 6.04 -15.81 -8.85
C GLY A 186 4.85 -14.89 -8.48
N ALA A 187 4.62 -14.61 -7.19
CA ALA A 187 3.49 -13.81 -6.72
C ALA A 187 3.47 -12.40 -7.35
N PRO A 188 2.34 -11.94 -7.92
CA PRO A 188 2.22 -10.57 -8.38
C PRO A 188 2.14 -9.61 -7.19
N PHE A 189 2.71 -8.42 -7.37
CA PHE A 189 2.59 -7.35 -6.39
C PHE A 189 2.40 -5.99 -7.04
N ALA A 190 1.89 -5.06 -6.23
CA ALA A 190 1.93 -3.63 -6.50
C ALA A 190 2.45 -2.88 -5.26
N ALA A 191 3.36 -1.93 -5.43
CA ALA A 191 3.86 -1.09 -4.34
C ALA A 191 3.90 0.37 -4.78
N ALA A 192 3.41 1.28 -3.94
CA ALA A 192 3.36 2.71 -4.22
C ALA A 192 4.22 3.49 -3.21
N PHE A 193 4.87 4.55 -3.67
CA PHE A 193 5.81 5.34 -2.88
C PHE A 193 5.61 6.84 -3.13
N MET A 194 5.82 7.65 -2.10
CA MET A 194 5.87 9.11 -2.21
C MET A 194 7.28 9.59 -2.61
N GLU A 195 7.43 10.22 -3.78
CA GLU A 195 8.70 10.75 -4.26
C GLU A 195 9.08 12.05 -3.52
N HIS A 196 10.33 12.14 -3.05
CA HIS A 196 10.90 13.32 -2.41
C HIS A 196 10.08 13.91 -1.24
N SER A 197 9.35 13.06 -0.52
CA SER A 197 8.48 13.44 0.58
C SER A 197 9.25 13.97 1.79
N ARG A 198 8.82 15.10 2.35
CA ARG A 198 9.37 15.72 3.57
C ARG A 198 8.68 15.26 4.86
N GLY A 199 7.87 14.21 4.78
CA GLY A 199 6.92 13.80 5.81
C GLY A 199 5.51 14.32 5.52
N TYR A 200 4.59 13.98 6.41
CA TYR A 200 3.17 14.32 6.27
C TYR A 200 2.53 14.62 7.61
N ARG A 201 1.46 15.41 7.58
CA ARG A 201 0.69 15.79 8.76
C ARG A 201 -0.69 15.16 8.72
N VAL A 202 -1.08 14.54 9.83
CA VAL A 202 -2.41 13.97 10.08
C VAL A 202 -2.97 14.61 11.34
N GLY A 203 -4.06 15.38 11.19
CA GLY A 203 -4.50 16.29 12.25
C GLY A 203 -3.38 17.26 12.64
N GLU A 204 -2.97 17.23 13.91
CA GLU A 204 -1.91 18.08 14.47
C GLU A 204 -0.55 17.37 14.60
N VAL A 205 -0.42 16.14 14.08
CA VAL A 205 0.75 15.27 14.29
C VAL A 205 1.56 15.10 13.01
N ASP A 206 2.89 15.27 13.12
CA ASP A 206 3.84 15.07 12.02
C ASP A 206 4.42 13.66 12.01
N PHE A 207 4.33 13.02 10.84
CA PHE A 207 4.85 11.70 10.52
C PHE A 207 6.03 11.80 9.56
N PRO A 208 7.02 10.89 9.68
CA PRO A 208 8.24 10.95 8.88
C PRO A 208 7.98 10.60 7.42
N ALA A 209 8.92 10.97 6.56
CA ALA A 209 9.14 10.28 5.29
C ALA A 209 10.61 10.42 4.87
N THR A 210 11.11 9.45 4.10
CA THR A 210 12.46 9.47 3.55
C THR A 210 12.46 10.31 2.28
N ARG A 211 13.14 11.47 2.34
CA ARG A 211 13.19 12.41 1.21
C ARG A 211 14.02 11.89 0.02
N GLU A 212 14.89 10.92 0.24
CA GLU A 212 15.80 10.40 -0.78
C GLU A 212 15.11 9.46 -1.79
N ILE A 213 13.81 9.24 -1.68
CA ILE A 213 13.08 8.35 -2.59
C ILE A 213 12.84 9.03 -3.94
N ASP A 214 13.34 8.38 -4.99
CA ASP A 214 13.17 8.64 -6.42
C ASP A 214 13.09 7.30 -7.18
N ASP A 215 12.95 7.37 -8.50
CA ASP A 215 12.92 6.20 -9.38
C ASP A 215 14.15 5.30 -9.20
N GLU A 216 15.36 5.87 -9.09
CA GLU A 216 16.60 5.12 -8.95
C GLU A 216 16.63 4.32 -7.62
N LYS A 217 16.20 4.92 -6.52
CA LYS A 217 16.14 4.26 -5.21
C LYS A 217 15.06 3.20 -5.15
N VAL A 218 13.89 3.46 -5.72
CA VAL A 218 12.81 2.46 -5.81
C VAL A 218 13.25 1.27 -6.65
N GLU A 219 13.79 1.52 -7.85
CA GLU A 219 14.31 0.48 -8.73
C GLU A 219 15.41 -0.33 -8.05
N SER A 220 16.41 0.34 -7.46
CA SER A 220 17.53 -0.34 -6.79
C SER A 220 17.07 -1.23 -5.64
N ALA A 221 16.02 -0.84 -4.90
CA ALA A 221 15.49 -1.62 -3.79
C ALA A 221 14.67 -2.84 -4.26
N LEU A 222 13.96 -2.74 -5.39
CA LEU A 222 13.05 -3.79 -5.89
C LEU A 222 13.69 -4.74 -6.92
N ALA A 223 14.63 -4.25 -7.73
CA ALA A 223 15.27 -5.00 -8.81
C ALA A 223 15.89 -6.34 -8.38
N PRO A 224 16.49 -6.49 -7.18
CA PRO A 224 16.99 -7.79 -6.72
C PRO A 224 15.89 -8.86 -6.63
N PHE A 225 14.65 -8.48 -6.31
CA PHE A 225 13.55 -9.39 -6.00
C PHE A 225 12.52 -9.55 -7.12
N THR A 226 12.54 -8.66 -8.13
CA THR A 226 11.41 -8.48 -9.05
C THR A 226 11.71 -8.94 -10.47
N GLN A 227 10.74 -9.61 -11.10
CA GLN A 227 10.68 -9.85 -12.54
C GLN A 227 9.50 -9.07 -13.14
N ASP A 228 9.63 -8.70 -14.42
CA ASP A 228 8.63 -7.92 -15.18
C ASP A 228 8.22 -6.61 -14.49
N MET A 229 9.18 -5.94 -13.88
CA MET A 229 8.96 -4.68 -13.17
C MET A 229 8.49 -3.60 -14.15
N LYS A 230 7.35 -2.98 -13.84
CA LYS A 230 6.83 -1.79 -14.51
C LYS A 230 6.73 -0.68 -13.48
N MET A 231 7.36 0.46 -13.77
CA MET A 231 7.29 1.66 -12.94
C MET A 231 6.44 2.71 -13.64
N TYR A 232 5.57 3.36 -12.88
CA TYR A 232 4.72 4.45 -13.31
C TYR A 232 4.96 5.64 -12.40
N HIS A 233 5.18 6.80 -13.00
CA HIS A 233 5.44 8.04 -12.28
C HIS A 233 4.27 9.02 -12.52
N PHE A 234 3.74 9.59 -11.42
CA PHE A 234 2.69 10.59 -11.39
C PHE A 234 3.20 11.88 -10.75
N ASP A 235 3.78 12.78 -11.55
CA ASP A 235 4.38 14.07 -11.14
C ASP A 235 3.60 15.30 -11.64
N ASP A 236 2.53 15.09 -12.43
CA ASP A 236 1.68 16.18 -12.88
C ASP A 236 1.13 16.99 -11.69
N PRO A 237 1.05 18.34 -11.78
CA PRO A 237 0.53 19.16 -10.68
C PRO A 237 -0.88 18.79 -10.21
N GLY A 238 -1.69 18.18 -11.08
CA GLY A 238 -3.02 17.66 -10.74
C GLY A 238 -3.02 16.38 -9.89
N HIS A 239 -1.87 15.72 -9.76
CA HIS A 239 -1.61 14.55 -8.92
C HIS A 239 -0.98 14.89 -7.57
N LEU A 240 -0.65 16.17 -7.34
CA LEU A 240 -0.14 16.65 -6.07
C LEU A 240 -1.31 16.90 -5.08
N VAL A 241 -1.49 15.98 -4.13
CA VAL A 241 -2.50 16.03 -3.06
C VAL A 241 -2.20 17.12 -2.03
N ARG A 242 -0.92 17.46 -1.89
CA ARG A 242 -0.42 18.38 -0.86
C ARG A 242 1.00 18.86 -1.17
N ASP A 243 1.38 19.94 -0.51
CA ASP A 243 2.78 20.38 -0.50
C ASP A 243 3.70 19.36 0.21
N GLY A 244 4.95 19.31 -0.26
CA GLY A 244 6.05 18.64 0.44
C GLY A 244 6.46 17.27 -0.12
N TYR A 245 6.07 16.95 -1.36
CA TYR A 245 6.57 15.82 -2.15
C TYR A 245 6.53 16.21 -3.64
N GLU A 246 7.23 15.48 -4.50
CA GLU A 246 7.42 15.87 -5.92
C GLU A 246 6.62 15.00 -6.91
N GLY A 247 6.27 13.77 -6.50
CA GLY A 247 5.43 12.87 -7.28
C GLY A 247 5.04 11.60 -6.52
N MET A 248 4.34 10.69 -7.18
CA MET A 248 4.11 9.32 -6.70
C MET A 248 4.67 8.31 -7.69
N ILE A 249 5.26 7.24 -7.16
CA ILE A 249 5.82 6.14 -7.95
C ILE A 249 5.00 4.88 -7.64
N LEU A 250 4.40 4.28 -8.66
CA LEU A 250 3.79 2.95 -8.57
C LEU A 250 4.69 1.93 -9.27
N VAL A 251 4.96 0.82 -8.59
CA VAL A 251 5.65 -0.33 -9.16
C VAL A 251 4.71 -1.53 -9.17
N CYS A 252 4.49 -2.08 -10.35
CA CYS A 252 3.83 -3.36 -10.54
C CYS A 252 4.87 -4.39 -11.00
N GLY A 253 4.83 -5.59 -10.44
CA GLY A 253 5.77 -6.64 -10.83
C GLY A 253 5.37 -8.01 -10.32
N ARG A 254 6.29 -8.96 -10.47
CA ARG A 254 6.18 -10.30 -9.88
C ARG A 254 7.41 -10.60 -9.04
N ARG A 255 7.24 -11.31 -7.94
CA ARG A 255 8.36 -11.86 -7.19
C ARG A 255 9.12 -12.86 -8.08
N LYS A 256 10.44 -12.71 -8.18
CA LYS A 256 11.30 -13.70 -8.88
C LYS A 256 11.10 -15.09 -8.29
N GLU A 257 11.17 -16.10 -9.18
CA GLU A 257 11.26 -17.53 -8.85
C GLU A 257 12.40 -17.84 -7.85
#